data_AF-A0A7Y9SX27-F1
#
_entry.id   AF-A0A7Y9SX27-F1
#
_cell.length_a   1.000
_cell.length_b   1.000
_cell.length_c   1.000
_cell.angle_alpha   90.00
_cell.angle_beta   90.00
_cell.angle_gamma   90.00
#
_symmetry.space_group_name_H-M   'P 1'
#
loop_
_entity.id
_entity.type
_entity.pdbx_description
1 polymer ?
#
loop_
_entity_poly.entity_id
_entity_poly.type
_entity_poly.pdbx_seq_one_letter_code
_entity_poly.pdbx_strand_id
1 'polypeptide(L)'
;MSALVVNEVAPAVLQHAGAGTDGDQYAQGTAVTDVALLDSLPKANQEIVVTQSLEQANQWIDRANLGQSTVYEIKDFNAFVATVTEAARQKELSGEIVLKAQKTQRRAEDALGRAVRRGQEAGEIRTNGQRATVANQYGRSAAADVESSSRSPKEFLPSSKEAADIYAMADADPEHVTQALDEAEEEGNLSRSNVVRKIKNLPTFSEAQAEKWQTIADLANDRLTSAQIAKKVGMSEKGMRKGAAQRGITFPADEVLGKTKRINGLDVLERIVASIEADESVLGLVEFESITPEQAAELLQRLTSPLRAINRMKNRLKEISGE
;
A
#
# COMPACT_ATOMS: atom_id res chain seq x y z
N MET A 1 44.65 -33.96 -28.28
CA MET A 1 44.40 -32.56 -27.89
C MET A 1 43.78 -31.85 -29.09
N SER A 2 42.46 -31.94 -29.24
CA SER A 2 41.73 -31.22 -30.30
C SER A 2 40.96 -30.09 -29.66
N ALA A 3 41.27 -28.87 -30.08
CA ALA A 3 40.63 -27.65 -29.64
C ALA A 3 39.17 -27.61 -30.13
N LEU A 4 38.24 -27.41 -29.19
CA LEU A 4 36.85 -27.09 -29.49
C LEU A 4 36.81 -25.61 -29.88
N VAL A 5 36.60 -25.32 -31.16
CA VAL A 5 36.32 -23.98 -31.66
C VAL A 5 34.90 -23.63 -31.23
N VAL A 6 34.78 -22.78 -30.20
CA VAL A 6 33.52 -22.14 -29.83
C VAL A 6 33.23 -21.09 -30.90
N ASN A 7 32.23 -21.36 -31.72
CA ASN A 7 31.77 -20.41 -32.74
C ASN A 7 31.01 -19.29 -32.01
N GLU A 8 31.67 -18.14 -31.79
CA GLU A 8 31.03 -16.91 -31.32
C GLU A 8 29.97 -16.49 -32.34
N VAL A 9 28.71 -16.74 -32.02
CA VAL A 9 27.58 -16.14 -32.76
C VAL A 9 27.52 -14.67 -32.35
N ALA A 10 28.13 -13.81 -33.16
CA ALA A 10 28.02 -12.36 -33.01
C ALA A 10 26.53 -11.94 -33.12
N PRO A 11 26.05 -11.02 -32.26
CA PRO A 11 24.67 -10.55 -32.33
C PRO A 11 24.45 -9.76 -33.63
N ALA A 12 23.49 -10.20 -34.44
CA ALA A 12 23.04 -9.48 -35.61
C ALA A 12 22.27 -8.21 -35.18
N VAL A 13 22.81 -7.05 -35.50
CA VAL A 13 22.17 -5.75 -35.30
C VAL A 13 21.16 -5.52 -36.42
N LEU A 14 19.87 -5.74 -36.14
CA LEU A 14 18.79 -5.31 -37.04
C LEU A 14 18.43 -3.86 -36.71
N GLN A 15 18.82 -2.94 -37.61
CA GLN A 15 18.33 -1.56 -37.62
C GLN A 15 16.83 -1.57 -37.89
N HIS A 16 16.01 -1.28 -36.88
CA HIS A 16 14.61 -0.98 -37.15
C HIS A 16 14.50 0.44 -37.72
N ALA A 17 14.05 0.50 -38.97
CA ALA A 17 13.62 1.71 -39.65
C ALA A 17 12.41 2.31 -38.91
N GLY A 18 12.68 3.24 -37.99
CA GLY A 18 11.73 4.25 -37.53
C GLY A 18 12.10 5.57 -38.21
N ALA A 19 11.19 6.10 -39.03
CA ALA A 19 11.35 7.38 -39.70
C ALA A 19 11.72 8.48 -38.70
N GLY A 20 12.75 9.26 -39.05
CA GLY A 20 13.43 10.16 -38.12
C GLY A 20 12.63 11.38 -37.70
N THR A 21 13.07 11.95 -36.58
CA THR A 21 13.40 13.38 -36.44
C THR A 21 14.39 13.52 -35.27
N ASP A 22 15.57 14.02 -35.59
CA ASP A 22 16.61 14.66 -34.76
C ASP A 22 16.71 14.26 -33.27
N GLY A 23 17.58 13.28 -33.01
CA GLY A 23 18.06 12.93 -31.67
C GLY A 23 19.18 11.89 -31.63
N ASP A 24 19.80 11.58 -32.77
CA ASP A 24 20.91 10.62 -32.88
C ASP A 24 22.13 11.11 -32.11
N GLN A 25 22.39 10.55 -30.91
CA GLN A 25 23.76 10.30 -30.43
C GLN A 25 23.94 9.58 -29.07
N TYR A 26 23.02 8.75 -28.53
CA TYR A 26 23.37 7.92 -27.34
C TYR A 26 22.76 6.50 -27.28
N ALA A 27 22.35 5.92 -28.41
CA ALA A 27 21.93 4.52 -28.45
C ALA A 27 23.15 3.58 -28.62
N GLN A 28 23.87 3.29 -27.53
CA GLN A 28 24.61 2.03 -27.48
C GLN A 28 23.57 0.91 -27.61
N GLY A 29 23.62 0.22 -28.75
CA GLY A 29 22.57 -0.68 -29.21
C GLY A 29 22.05 -1.61 -28.12
N THR A 30 20.74 -1.56 -27.91
CA THR A 30 19.96 -2.64 -27.32
C THR A 30 20.23 -3.89 -28.16
N ALA A 31 21.03 -4.83 -27.65
CA ALA A 31 21.10 -6.16 -28.24
C ALA A 31 19.71 -6.78 -28.08
N VAL A 32 18.89 -6.68 -29.13
CA VAL A 32 17.61 -7.37 -29.20
C VAL A 32 17.96 -8.82 -29.44
N THR A 33 17.96 -9.63 -28.38
CA THR A 33 17.89 -11.07 -28.54
C THR A 33 16.61 -11.37 -29.32
N ASP A 34 16.76 -11.76 -30.59
CA ASP A 34 15.62 -12.07 -31.41
C ASP A 34 14.96 -13.34 -30.87
N VAL A 35 13.85 -13.17 -30.17
CA VAL A 35 13.05 -14.26 -29.61
C VAL A 35 12.65 -15.26 -30.70
N ALA A 36 12.59 -14.85 -31.97
CA ALA A 36 12.37 -15.73 -33.11
C ALA A 36 13.48 -16.78 -33.31
N LEU A 37 14.70 -16.53 -32.83
CA LEU A 37 15.80 -17.50 -32.89
C LEU A 37 15.62 -18.66 -31.92
N LEU A 38 14.81 -18.52 -30.86
CA LEU A 38 14.58 -19.60 -29.88
C LEU A 38 14.07 -20.88 -30.55
N ASP A 39 13.24 -20.76 -31.58
CA ASP A 39 12.62 -21.87 -32.31
C ASP A 39 13.64 -22.79 -32.98
N SER A 40 14.81 -22.24 -33.33
CA SER A 40 15.90 -22.98 -33.99
C SER A 40 16.86 -23.66 -33.03
N LEU A 41 16.73 -23.40 -31.71
CA LEU A 41 17.69 -23.84 -30.71
C LEU A 41 17.20 -25.06 -29.92
N PRO A 42 18.10 -25.96 -29.48
CA PRO A 42 17.78 -26.96 -28.45
C PRO A 42 17.29 -26.30 -27.16
N LYS A 43 16.41 -26.98 -26.41
CA LYS A 43 15.77 -26.44 -25.20
C LYS A 43 16.76 -25.90 -24.15
N ALA A 44 17.87 -26.60 -23.91
CA ALA A 44 18.92 -26.13 -23.00
C ALA A 44 19.52 -24.78 -23.44
N ASN A 45 19.68 -24.57 -24.76
CA ASN A 45 20.18 -23.31 -25.30
C ASN A 45 19.11 -22.21 -25.26
N GLN A 46 17.82 -22.56 -25.42
CA GLN A 46 16.72 -21.61 -25.24
C GLN A 46 16.70 -21.05 -23.81
N GLU A 47 16.89 -21.90 -22.79
CA GLU A 47 16.94 -21.46 -21.39
C GLU A 47 18.14 -20.54 -21.11
N ILE A 48 19.30 -20.83 -21.69
CA ILE A 48 20.49 -19.95 -21.61
C ILE A 48 20.19 -18.58 -22.22
N VAL A 49 19.63 -18.55 -23.44
CA VAL A 49 19.31 -17.32 -24.15
C VAL A 49 18.27 -16.49 -23.40
N VAL A 50 17.21 -17.12 -22.88
CA VAL A 50 16.21 -16.44 -22.04
C VAL A 50 16.86 -15.90 -20.77
N THR A 51 17.71 -16.68 -20.11
CA THR A 51 18.41 -16.23 -18.89
C THR A 51 19.26 -14.99 -19.15
N GLN A 52 20.04 -14.98 -20.23
CA GLN A 52 20.87 -13.84 -20.63
C GLN A 52 20.02 -12.60 -20.96
N SER A 53 18.90 -12.77 -21.66
CA SER A 53 17.96 -11.68 -21.92
C SER A 53 17.37 -11.09 -20.65
N LEU A 54 17.06 -11.92 -19.65
CA LEU A 54 16.55 -11.46 -18.35
C LEU A 54 17.64 -10.75 -17.53
N GLU A 55 18.89 -11.22 -17.59
CA GLU A 55 20.03 -10.55 -16.94
C GLU A 55 20.28 -9.16 -17.54
N GLN A 56 20.25 -9.05 -18.87
CA GLN A 56 20.34 -7.78 -19.55
C GLN A 56 19.18 -6.85 -19.18
N ALA A 57 17.95 -7.38 -19.13
CA ALA A 57 16.78 -6.61 -18.70
C ALA A 57 16.91 -6.10 -17.25
N ASN A 58 17.47 -6.91 -16.34
CA ASN A 58 17.73 -6.47 -14.97
C ASN A 58 18.70 -5.29 -14.92
N GLN A 59 19.75 -5.28 -15.75
CA GLN A 59 20.65 -4.12 -15.86
C GLN A 59 19.91 -2.86 -16.35
N TRP A 60 18.99 -2.99 -17.30
CA TRP A 60 18.17 -1.87 -17.76
C TRP A 60 17.20 -1.36 -16.68
N ILE A 61 16.60 -2.27 -15.91
CA ILE A 61 15.74 -1.93 -14.77
C ILE A 61 16.55 -1.18 -13.70
N ASP A 62 17.78 -1.63 -13.40
CA ASP A 62 18.63 -0.96 -12.42
C ASP A 62 19.00 0.46 -12.86
N ARG A 63 19.32 0.67 -14.15
CA ARG A 63 19.51 2.02 -14.72
C ARG A 63 18.25 2.89 -14.61
N ALA A 64 17.08 2.31 -14.89
CA ALA A 64 15.80 3.01 -14.78
C ALA A 64 15.51 3.46 -13.34
N ASN A 65 15.82 2.62 -12.35
CA ASN A 65 15.67 2.93 -10.93
C ASN A 65 16.65 4.01 -10.45
N LEU A 66 17.81 4.11 -11.08
CA LEU A 66 18.76 5.21 -10.87
C LEU A 66 18.37 6.51 -11.60
N GLY A 67 17.23 6.55 -12.29
CA GLY A 67 16.77 7.71 -13.05
C GLY A 67 17.56 7.97 -14.33
N GLN A 68 18.34 6.99 -14.80
CA GLN A 68 19.22 7.11 -15.97
C GLN A 68 18.54 6.69 -17.29
N SER A 69 17.23 6.46 -17.27
CA SER A 69 16.45 6.07 -18.44
C SER A 69 15.21 6.92 -18.57
N THR A 70 14.89 7.25 -19.81
CA THR A 70 13.65 7.94 -20.20
C THR A 70 12.46 6.99 -20.06
N VAL A 71 11.25 7.54 -19.93
CA VAL A 71 10.01 6.74 -19.88
C VAL A 71 9.79 5.91 -21.16
N TYR A 72 10.32 6.35 -22.31
CA TYR A 72 10.26 5.59 -23.56
C TYR A 72 11.17 4.37 -23.54
N GLU A 73 12.43 4.53 -23.15
CA GLU A 73 13.36 3.40 -23.02
C GLU A 73 12.79 2.35 -22.04
N ILE A 74 12.17 2.81 -20.96
CA ILE A 74 11.53 1.93 -19.98
C ILE A 74 10.32 1.19 -20.56
N LYS A 75 9.49 1.87 -21.34
CA LYS A 75 8.38 1.25 -22.06
C LYS A 75 8.89 0.18 -23.04
N ASP A 76 9.93 0.48 -23.79
CA ASP A 76 10.47 -0.41 -24.82
C ASP A 76 11.08 -1.67 -24.21
N PHE A 77 11.91 -1.53 -23.16
CA PHE A 77 12.43 -2.72 -22.50
C PHE A 77 11.36 -3.50 -21.74
N ASN A 78 10.32 -2.85 -21.21
CA ASN A 78 9.21 -3.57 -20.59
C ASN A 78 8.46 -4.43 -21.63
N ALA A 79 8.26 -3.91 -22.85
CA ALA A 79 7.70 -4.68 -23.95
C ALA A 79 8.60 -5.85 -24.37
N PHE A 80 9.92 -5.65 -24.39
CA PHE A 80 10.89 -6.72 -24.59
C PHE A 80 10.76 -7.82 -23.53
N VAL A 81 10.76 -7.46 -22.24
CA VAL A 81 10.63 -8.44 -21.13
C VAL A 81 9.31 -9.20 -21.20
N ALA A 82 8.21 -8.52 -21.55
CA ALA A 82 6.92 -9.16 -21.76
C ALA A 82 7.00 -10.22 -22.88
N THR A 83 7.72 -9.93 -23.97
CA THR A 83 7.93 -10.84 -25.09
C THR A 83 8.77 -12.05 -24.67
N VAL A 84 9.88 -11.84 -23.95
CA VAL A 84 10.72 -12.91 -23.40
C VAL A 84 9.94 -13.80 -22.42
N THR A 85 9.11 -13.20 -21.58
CA THR A 85 8.26 -13.93 -20.61
C THR A 85 7.25 -14.82 -21.33
N GLU A 86 6.61 -14.31 -22.38
CA GLU A 86 5.64 -15.07 -23.15
C GLU A 86 6.32 -16.21 -23.93
N ALA A 87 7.49 -15.96 -24.51
CA ALA A 87 8.28 -17.00 -25.15
C ALA A 87 8.69 -18.12 -24.18
N ALA A 88 9.14 -17.77 -22.97
CA ALA A 88 9.48 -18.76 -21.94
C ALA A 88 8.30 -19.70 -21.62
N ARG A 89 7.06 -19.16 -21.59
CA ARG A 89 5.84 -19.95 -21.41
C ARG A 89 5.53 -20.82 -22.63
N GLN A 90 5.53 -20.23 -23.83
CA GLN A 90 5.16 -20.93 -25.07
C GLN A 90 6.14 -22.04 -25.44
N LYS A 91 7.41 -21.89 -25.09
CA LYS A 91 8.45 -22.91 -25.28
C LYS A 91 8.52 -23.93 -24.15
N GLU A 92 7.59 -23.84 -23.19
CA GLU A 92 7.49 -24.74 -22.05
C GLU A 92 8.83 -24.90 -21.32
N LEU A 93 9.57 -23.81 -21.15
CA LEU A 93 10.84 -23.83 -20.42
C LEU A 93 10.59 -24.23 -18.95
N SER A 94 11.66 -24.53 -18.22
CA SER A 94 11.54 -24.89 -16.81
C SER A 94 10.74 -23.85 -16.01
N GLY A 95 9.99 -24.33 -15.02
CA GLY A 95 9.14 -23.48 -14.18
C GLY A 95 9.91 -22.36 -13.49
N GLU A 96 11.18 -22.62 -13.12
CA GLU A 96 12.09 -21.63 -12.56
C GLU A 96 12.37 -20.48 -13.54
N ILE A 97 12.66 -20.78 -14.81
CA ILE A 97 12.88 -19.76 -15.84
C ILE A 97 11.61 -18.95 -16.09
N VAL A 98 10.45 -19.60 -16.12
CA VAL A 98 9.16 -18.91 -16.29
C VAL A 98 8.88 -17.98 -15.10
N LEU A 99 9.13 -18.43 -13.86
CA LEU A 99 8.97 -17.58 -12.67
C LEU A 99 9.96 -16.40 -12.68
N LYS A 100 11.24 -16.64 -12.99
CA LYS A 100 12.26 -15.60 -13.11
C LYS A 100 11.88 -14.55 -14.16
N ALA A 101 11.35 -14.98 -15.32
CA ALA A 101 10.86 -14.09 -16.36
C ALA A 101 9.67 -13.24 -15.88
N GLN A 102 8.70 -13.87 -15.20
CA GLN A 102 7.56 -13.15 -14.62
C GLN A 102 8.00 -12.12 -13.57
N LYS A 103 8.93 -12.47 -12.69
CA LYS A 103 9.46 -11.56 -11.67
C LYS A 103 10.12 -10.34 -12.32
N THR A 104 10.94 -10.59 -13.35
CA THR A 104 11.60 -9.53 -14.13
C THR A 104 10.56 -8.63 -14.81
N GLN A 105 9.49 -9.20 -15.37
CA GLN A 105 8.39 -8.42 -15.95
C GLN A 105 7.71 -7.51 -14.92
N ARG A 106 7.44 -8.00 -13.71
CA ARG A 106 6.83 -7.17 -12.65
C ARG A 106 7.76 -6.05 -12.21
N ARG A 107 9.08 -6.30 -12.14
CA ARG A 107 10.08 -5.26 -11.86
C ARG A 107 10.12 -4.19 -12.96
N ALA A 108 10.08 -4.59 -14.24
CA ALA A 108 10.04 -3.65 -15.36
C ALA A 108 8.77 -2.78 -15.34
N GLU A 109 7.63 -3.36 -14.98
CA GLU A 109 6.38 -2.65 -14.82
C GLU A 109 6.37 -1.66 -13.65
N ASP A 110 6.95 -2.03 -12.50
CA ASP A 110 7.14 -1.11 -11.38
C ASP A 110 8.01 0.09 -11.79
N ALA A 111 9.15 -0.17 -12.44
CA ALA A 111 10.02 0.88 -12.98
C ALA A 111 9.29 1.81 -13.97
N LEU A 112 8.47 1.25 -14.86
CA LEU A 112 7.63 2.01 -15.79
C LEU A 112 6.60 2.88 -15.05
N GLY A 113 5.90 2.31 -14.08
CA GLY A 113 4.93 3.05 -13.26
C GLY A 113 5.59 4.22 -12.53
N ARG A 114 6.78 4.01 -11.94
CA ARG A 114 7.56 5.07 -11.28
C ARG A 114 8.03 6.15 -12.24
N ALA A 115 8.47 5.78 -13.44
CA ALA A 115 8.84 6.74 -14.48
C ALA A 115 7.63 7.60 -14.93
N VAL A 116 6.46 6.97 -15.08
CA VAL A 116 5.22 7.68 -15.38
C VAL A 116 4.84 8.64 -14.24
N ARG A 117 4.99 8.24 -12.97
CA ARG A 117 4.79 9.12 -11.82
C ARG A 117 5.74 10.31 -11.81
N ARG A 118 7.03 10.10 -12.03
CA ARG A 118 8.02 11.18 -12.16
C ARG A 118 7.66 12.15 -13.29
N GLY A 119 7.26 11.64 -14.45
CA GLY A 119 6.79 12.48 -15.56
C GLY A 119 5.50 13.25 -15.24
N GLN A 120 4.61 12.69 -14.40
CA GLN A 120 3.43 13.39 -13.90
C GLN A 120 3.78 14.52 -12.93
N GLU A 121 4.73 14.28 -12.03
CA GLU A 121 5.24 15.28 -11.08
C GLU A 121 5.96 16.42 -11.82
N ALA A 122 6.70 16.10 -12.89
CA ALA A 122 7.36 17.07 -13.75
C ALA A 122 6.40 17.83 -14.70
N GLY A 123 5.14 17.41 -14.80
CA GLY A 123 4.17 17.99 -15.73
C GLY A 123 4.35 17.58 -17.21
N GLU A 124 5.26 16.64 -17.49
CA GLU A 124 5.53 16.08 -18.83
C GLU A 124 4.46 15.06 -19.25
N ILE A 125 3.85 14.39 -18.27
CA ILE A 125 2.77 13.41 -18.46
C ILE A 125 1.53 13.89 -17.72
N ARG A 126 0.37 13.84 -18.37
CA ARG A 126 -0.90 14.26 -17.77
C ARG A 126 -1.29 13.38 -16.59
N THR A 127 -1.91 13.99 -15.59
CA THR A 127 -2.61 13.29 -14.51
C THR A 127 -4.08 13.04 -14.87
N ASN A 128 -4.74 12.13 -14.14
CA ASN A 128 -6.16 11.86 -14.34
C ASN A 128 -7.00 13.14 -14.13
N GLY A 129 -7.80 13.50 -15.13
CA GLY A 129 -8.66 14.70 -15.10
C GLY A 129 -8.05 15.94 -15.77
N GLN A 130 -6.74 15.94 -16.06
CA GLN A 130 -6.14 16.99 -16.89
C GLN A 130 -6.54 16.79 -18.36
N ARG A 131 -7.26 17.76 -18.92
CA ARG A 131 -7.49 17.85 -20.37
C ARG A 131 -6.22 18.37 -21.03
N ALA A 132 -5.97 17.93 -22.27
CA ALA A 132 -4.96 18.57 -23.10
C ALA A 132 -5.31 20.07 -23.19
N THR A 133 -4.39 20.93 -22.78
CA THR A 133 -4.55 22.38 -22.89
C THR A 133 -4.46 22.73 -24.37
N VAL A 134 -5.60 22.74 -25.06
CA VAL A 134 -5.66 23.33 -26.39
C VAL A 134 -5.53 24.84 -26.16
N ALA A 135 -4.40 25.43 -26.55
CA ALA A 135 -4.20 26.86 -26.53
C ALA A 135 -5.21 27.52 -27.49
N ASN A 136 -6.42 27.76 -27.01
CA ASN A 136 -7.46 28.46 -27.75
C ASN A 136 -7.78 29.75 -27.02
N GLN A 137 -6.81 30.67 -27.04
CA GLN A 137 -7.03 32.05 -26.65
C GLN A 137 -7.19 32.87 -27.94
N TYR A 138 -8.44 33.22 -28.24
CA TYR A 138 -8.86 34.13 -29.33
C TYR A 138 -8.94 33.55 -30.76
N GLY A 139 -10.00 32.78 -31.02
CA GLY A 139 -10.84 32.95 -32.22
C GLY A 139 -10.20 32.85 -33.61
N ARG A 140 -9.05 32.21 -33.79
CA ARG A 140 -8.45 31.96 -35.11
C ARG A 140 -8.45 30.47 -35.41
N SER A 141 -9.16 30.13 -36.48
CA SER A 141 -9.14 28.89 -37.27
C SER A 141 -8.22 27.76 -36.77
N ALA A 142 -8.83 26.60 -36.54
CA ALA A 142 -8.19 25.30 -36.39
C ALA A 142 -7.29 24.99 -37.60
N ALA A 143 -6.02 25.36 -37.53
CA ALA A 143 -4.94 24.93 -38.42
C ALA A 143 -3.60 25.46 -37.89
N ALA A 144 -3.07 24.84 -36.83
CA ALA A 144 -1.64 24.80 -36.51
C ALA A 144 -1.47 23.86 -35.32
N ASP A 145 -0.48 22.97 -35.41
CA ASP A 145 -0.09 21.96 -34.44
C ASP A 145 0.17 22.57 -33.05
N VAL A 146 -0.89 22.76 -32.25
CA VAL A 146 -0.73 22.98 -30.82
C VAL A 146 -0.46 21.61 -30.21
N GLU A 147 0.82 21.23 -30.26
CA GLU A 147 1.36 20.08 -29.56
C GLU A 147 0.86 20.16 -28.11
N SER A 148 0.04 19.18 -27.71
CA SER A 148 -0.33 19.01 -26.31
C SER A 148 0.98 18.83 -25.54
N SER A 149 1.45 19.87 -24.85
CA SER A 149 2.77 19.88 -24.21
C SER A 149 2.98 18.75 -23.19
N SER A 150 1.90 18.13 -22.73
CA SER A 150 1.92 16.97 -21.82
C SER A 150 1.31 15.71 -22.45
N ARG A 151 2.06 14.61 -22.35
CA ARG A 151 1.73 13.31 -22.95
C ARG A 151 0.64 12.59 -22.18
N SER A 152 -0.02 11.62 -22.83
CA SER A 152 -1.04 10.79 -22.19
C SER A 152 -0.39 9.63 -21.42
N PRO A 153 -0.79 9.30 -20.18
CA PRO A 153 -0.37 8.06 -19.53
C PRO A 153 -0.65 6.80 -20.36
N LYS A 154 -1.70 6.82 -21.19
CA LYS A 154 -2.09 5.70 -22.08
C LYS A 154 -1.08 5.41 -23.18
N GLU A 155 -0.13 6.32 -23.42
CA GLU A 155 0.97 6.08 -24.37
C GLU A 155 2.01 5.11 -23.79
N PHE A 156 2.09 5.02 -22.46
CA PHE A 156 3.09 4.24 -21.74
C PHE A 156 2.50 3.03 -21.04
N LEU A 157 1.32 3.20 -20.43
CA LEU A 157 0.68 2.17 -19.63
C LEU A 157 -0.36 1.38 -20.45
N PRO A 158 -0.55 0.09 -20.12
CA PRO A 158 -1.52 -0.78 -20.78
C PRO A 158 -2.98 -0.42 -20.40
N SER A 159 -3.90 -1.38 -20.57
CA SER A 159 -5.33 -1.22 -20.26
C SER A 159 -5.58 -0.62 -18.86
N SER A 160 -6.75 0.00 -18.65
CA SER A 160 -7.05 0.75 -17.41
C SER A 160 -6.89 -0.08 -16.12
N LYS A 161 -7.24 -1.37 -16.16
CA LYS A 161 -7.08 -2.28 -15.01
C LYS A 161 -5.61 -2.56 -14.73
N GLU A 162 -4.84 -2.90 -15.75
CA GLU A 162 -3.42 -3.20 -15.59
C GLU A 162 -2.63 -1.96 -15.20
N ALA A 163 -2.96 -0.80 -15.78
CA ALA A 163 -2.41 0.48 -15.37
C ALA A 163 -2.67 0.75 -13.88
N ALA A 164 -3.85 0.44 -13.35
CA ALA A 164 -4.15 0.61 -11.94
C ALA A 164 -3.28 -0.30 -11.04
N ASP A 165 -3.05 -1.55 -11.44
CA ASP A 165 -2.17 -2.47 -10.72
C ASP A 165 -0.70 -2.02 -10.80
N ILE A 166 -0.26 -1.50 -11.95
CA ILE A 166 1.09 -0.93 -12.12
C ILE A 166 1.28 0.31 -11.22
N TYR A 167 0.31 1.21 -11.18
CA TYR A 167 0.34 2.33 -10.24
C TYR A 167 0.38 1.86 -8.79
N ALA A 168 -0.37 0.81 -8.44
CA ALA A 168 -0.34 0.28 -7.08
C ALA A 168 1.04 -0.28 -6.67
N MET A 169 1.84 -0.79 -7.62
CA MET A 169 3.25 -1.15 -7.37
C MET A 169 4.12 0.10 -7.25
N ALA A 170 4.00 1.04 -8.20
CA ALA A 170 4.82 2.24 -8.24
C ALA A 170 4.61 3.19 -7.05
N ASP A 171 3.38 3.26 -6.52
CA ASP A 171 3.01 4.07 -5.37
C ASP A 171 3.40 3.43 -4.02
N ALA A 172 3.86 2.18 -4.03
CA ALA A 172 4.33 1.50 -2.84
C ALA A 172 5.81 1.78 -2.57
N ASP A 173 6.19 1.55 -1.31
CA ASP A 173 7.60 1.53 -0.91
C ASP A 173 8.38 0.49 -1.75
N PRO A 174 9.55 0.83 -2.33
CA PRO A 174 10.38 -0.12 -3.07
C PRO A 174 10.70 -1.42 -2.29
N GLU A 175 10.87 -1.33 -0.97
CA GLU A 175 11.12 -2.50 -0.12
C GLU A 175 9.87 -3.40 -0.06
N HIS A 176 8.67 -2.82 0.04
CA HIS A 176 7.42 -3.56 -0.01
C HIS A 176 7.17 -4.23 -1.37
N VAL A 177 7.56 -3.58 -2.46
CA VAL A 177 7.49 -4.20 -3.79
C VAL A 177 8.42 -5.41 -3.87
N THR A 178 9.66 -5.27 -3.39
CA THR A 178 10.65 -6.36 -3.38
C THR A 178 10.17 -7.54 -2.54
N GLN A 179 9.71 -7.29 -1.31
CA GLN A 179 9.15 -8.32 -0.43
C GLN A 179 7.94 -9.01 -1.08
N ALA A 180 7.02 -8.24 -1.66
CA ALA A 180 5.84 -8.81 -2.32
C ALA A 180 6.19 -9.68 -3.54
N LEU A 181 7.28 -9.36 -4.26
CA LEU A 181 7.78 -10.17 -5.37
C LEU A 181 8.41 -11.47 -4.87
N ASP A 182 9.20 -11.42 -3.81
CA ASP A 182 9.83 -12.61 -3.22
C ASP A 182 8.77 -13.59 -2.70
N GLU A 183 7.81 -13.09 -1.90
CA GLU A 183 6.72 -13.95 -1.41
C GLU A 183 5.80 -14.46 -2.54
N ALA A 184 5.72 -13.76 -3.68
CA ALA A 184 4.95 -14.21 -4.84
C ALA A 184 5.69 -15.28 -5.66
N GLU A 185 7.01 -15.20 -5.71
CA GLU A 185 7.88 -16.21 -6.31
C GLU A 185 7.87 -17.50 -5.49
N GLU A 186 7.95 -17.41 -4.15
CA GLU A 186 7.81 -18.55 -3.24
C GLU A 186 6.46 -19.28 -3.38
N GLU A 187 5.37 -18.53 -3.58
CA GLU A 187 4.04 -19.08 -3.87
C GLU A 187 3.91 -19.64 -5.30
N GLY A 188 4.90 -19.42 -6.17
CA GLY A 188 4.82 -19.76 -7.60
C GLY A 188 3.77 -18.95 -8.37
N ASN A 189 3.35 -17.79 -7.86
CA ASN A 189 2.29 -16.97 -8.44
C ASN A 189 2.69 -15.49 -8.52
N LEU A 190 3.41 -15.13 -9.59
CA LEU A 190 3.83 -13.77 -9.92
C LEU A 190 2.81 -13.01 -10.79
N SER A 191 1.53 -13.34 -10.67
CA SER A 191 0.48 -12.53 -11.30
C SER A 191 0.45 -11.12 -10.68
N ARG A 192 0.27 -10.11 -11.52
CA ARG A 192 0.30 -8.69 -11.10
C ARG A 192 -0.65 -8.42 -9.93
N SER A 193 -1.87 -8.94 -10.00
CA SER A 193 -2.84 -8.78 -8.92
C SER A 193 -2.44 -9.51 -7.63
N ASN A 194 -1.68 -10.61 -7.68
CA ASN A 194 -1.15 -11.27 -6.48
C ASN A 194 -0.07 -10.41 -5.81
N VAL A 195 0.86 -9.85 -6.61
CA VAL A 195 1.88 -8.90 -6.10
C VAL A 195 1.21 -7.69 -5.46
N VAL A 196 0.23 -7.07 -6.15
CA VAL A 196 -0.54 -5.94 -5.60
C VAL A 196 -1.30 -6.32 -4.33
N ARG A 197 -1.87 -7.52 -4.26
CA ARG A 197 -2.52 -8.02 -3.03
C ARG A 197 -1.52 -8.13 -1.87
N LYS A 198 -0.32 -8.65 -2.13
CA LYS A 198 0.75 -8.76 -1.13
C LYS A 198 1.20 -7.38 -0.65
N ILE A 199 1.49 -6.45 -1.57
CA ILE A 199 1.79 -5.04 -1.25
C ILE A 199 0.72 -4.43 -0.35
N LYS A 200 -0.57 -4.61 -0.67
CA LYS A 200 -1.69 -4.09 0.13
C LYS A 200 -1.82 -4.73 1.51
N ASN A 201 -1.28 -5.94 1.69
CA ASN A 201 -1.28 -6.63 2.98
C ASN A 201 -0.05 -6.31 3.82
N LEU A 202 1.01 -5.76 3.21
CA LEU A 202 2.15 -5.25 3.95
C LEU A 202 1.75 -3.99 4.72
N PRO A 203 2.28 -3.81 5.94
CA PRO A 203 2.01 -2.61 6.71
C PRO A 203 2.55 -1.39 5.96
N THR A 204 1.68 -0.63 5.30
CA THR A 204 2.07 0.61 4.64
C THR A 204 2.59 1.60 5.69
N PHE A 205 3.79 2.13 5.48
CA PHE A 205 4.43 3.15 6.31
C PHE A 205 4.65 4.42 5.47
N SER A 206 3.59 5.05 4.94
CA SER A 206 3.78 6.44 4.49
C SER A 206 4.08 7.33 5.70
N GLU A 207 4.86 8.42 5.61
CA GLU A 207 5.14 9.29 6.76
C GLU A 207 3.85 9.76 7.46
N ALA A 208 2.84 10.17 6.69
CA ALA A 208 1.53 10.54 7.22
C ALA A 208 0.79 9.36 7.89
N GLN A 209 1.01 8.12 7.42
CA GLN A 209 0.50 6.93 8.08
C GLN A 209 1.33 6.58 9.31
N ALA A 210 2.65 6.76 9.29
CA ALA A 210 3.55 6.54 10.41
C ALA A 210 3.23 7.51 11.55
N GLU A 211 3.06 8.80 11.27
CA GLU A 211 2.57 9.81 12.23
C GLU A 211 1.19 9.44 12.78
N LYS A 212 0.29 8.96 11.91
CA LYS A 212 -1.05 8.52 12.33
C LYS A 212 -0.98 7.28 13.22
N TRP A 213 -0.11 6.32 12.93
CA TRP A 213 0.11 5.13 13.76
C TRP A 213 0.84 5.45 15.06
N GLN A 214 1.75 6.42 15.05
CA GLN A 214 2.38 6.97 16.25
C GLN A 214 1.32 7.62 17.14
N THR A 215 0.44 8.44 16.56
CA THR A 215 -0.71 9.02 17.28
C THR A 215 -1.60 7.92 17.89
N ILE A 216 -1.83 6.82 17.18
CA ILE A 216 -2.60 5.68 17.71
C ILE A 216 -1.87 5.01 18.89
N ALA A 217 -0.54 4.84 18.80
CA ALA A 217 0.27 4.28 19.88
C ALA A 217 0.29 5.18 21.12
N ASP A 218 0.46 6.49 20.92
CA ASP A 218 0.45 7.48 22.01
C ASP A 218 -0.91 7.50 22.72
N LEU A 219 -2.02 7.50 21.95
CA LEU A 219 -3.36 7.43 22.53
C LEU A 219 -3.65 6.10 23.25
N ALA A 220 -3.07 4.99 22.78
CA ALA A 220 -3.17 3.70 23.47
C ALA A 220 -2.41 3.71 24.81
N ASN A 221 -1.23 4.34 24.84
CA ASN A 221 -0.45 4.56 26.07
C ASN A 221 -1.17 5.49 27.06
N ASP A 222 -1.89 6.50 26.55
CA ASP A 222 -2.77 7.39 27.33
C ASP A 222 -4.03 6.67 27.88
N ARG A 223 -4.11 5.34 27.75
CA ARG A 223 -5.21 4.48 28.22
C ARG A 223 -6.56 4.80 27.59
N LEU A 224 -6.60 5.26 26.34
CA LEU A 224 -7.85 5.28 25.58
C LEU A 224 -8.16 3.88 25.04
N THR A 225 -9.46 3.56 24.98
CA THR A 225 -9.94 2.32 24.34
C THR A 225 -9.79 2.39 22.83
N SER A 226 -9.68 1.24 22.18
CA SER A 226 -9.63 1.18 20.72
C SER A 226 -10.85 1.84 20.06
N ALA A 227 -12.03 1.79 20.69
CA ALA A 227 -13.25 2.43 20.19
C ALA A 227 -13.14 3.96 20.20
N GLN A 228 -12.58 4.53 21.27
CA GLN A 228 -12.36 5.97 21.39
C GLN A 228 -11.27 6.44 20.41
N ILE A 229 -10.18 5.68 20.31
CA ILE A 229 -9.08 5.98 19.39
C ILE A 229 -9.57 5.94 17.95
N ALA A 230 -10.29 4.88 17.56
CA ALA A 230 -10.84 4.74 16.21
C ALA A 230 -11.71 5.94 15.79
N LYS A 231 -12.56 6.43 16.71
CA LYS A 231 -13.36 7.64 16.49
C LYS A 231 -12.49 8.89 16.32
N LYS A 232 -11.43 9.03 17.12
CA LYS A 232 -10.52 10.18 17.10
C LYS A 232 -9.66 10.23 15.83
N VAL A 233 -9.25 9.07 15.31
CA VAL A 233 -8.39 8.97 14.12
C VAL A 233 -9.17 8.76 12.81
N GLY A 234 -10.50 8.72 12.87
CA GLY A 234 -11.37 8.54 11.71
C GLY A 234 -11.19 7.18 11.02
N MET A 235 -10.97 6.11 11.79
CA MET A 235 -10.81 4.74 11.27
C MET A 235 -11.92 3.84 11.79
N SER A 236 -12.20 2.74 11.07
CA SER A 236 -13.07 1.70 11.63
C SER A 236 -12.32 0.97 12.75
N GLU A 237 -12.98 0.72 13.89
CA GLU A 237 -12.35 0.05 15.03
C GLU A 237 -11.77 -1.32 14.66
N LYS A 238 -12.53 -2.11 13.89
CA LYS A 238 -12.09 -3.42 13.39
C LYS A 238 -10.84 -3.33 12.51
N GLY A 239 -10.80 -2.35 11.59
CA GLY A 239 -9.66 -2.12 10.71
C GLY A 239 -8.43 -1.63 11.47
N MET A 240 -8.64 -0.70 12.40
CA MET A 240 -7.60 -0.14 13.26
C MET A 240 -6.98 -1.21 14.17
N ARG A 241 -7.79 -2.04 14.85
CA ARG A 241 -7.28 -3.16 15.68
C ARG A 241 -6.46 -4.15 14.88
N LYS A 242 -6.91 -4.51 13.67
CA LYS A 242 -6.15 -5.41 12.78
C LYS A 242 -4.80 -4.80 12.39
N GLY A 243 -4.78 -3.51 12.03
CA GLY A 243 -3.55 -2.81 11.67
C GLY A 243 -2.60 -2.53 12.83
N ALA A 244 -3.14 -2.30 14.04
CA ALA A 244 -2.40 -2.12 15.28
C ALA A 244 -1.71 -3.42 15.72
N ALA A 245 -2.42 -4.56 15.64
CA ALA A 245 -1.87 -5.88 15.96
C ALA A 245 -0.68 -6.24 15.06
N GLN A 246 -0.76 -5.91 13.76
CA GLN A 246 0.35 -6.09 12.81
C GLN A 246 1.57 -5.22 13.13
N ARG A 247 1.40 -4.16 13.92
CA ARG A 247 2.44 -3.18 14.31
C ARG A 247 2.87 -3.33 15.77
N GLY A 248 2.43 -4.39 16.46
CA GLY A 248 2.74 -4.63 17.87
C GLY A 248 2.11 -3.62 18.85
N ILE A 249 1.14 -2.82 18.41
CA ILE A 249 0.44 -1.86 19.27
C ILE A 249 -0.69 -2.59 19.99
N THR A 250 -0.66 -2.55 21.33
CA THR A 250 -1.70 -3.10 22.20
C THR A 250 -2.58 -1.98 22.75
N PHE A 251 -3.81 -2.31 23.16
CA PHE A 251 -4.73 -1.35 23.78
C PHE A 251 -5.01 -1.78 25.22
N PRO A 252 -4.16 -1.41 26.20
CA PRO A 252 -4.31 -1.86 27.59
C PRO A 252 -5.67 -1.50 28.20
N ALA A 253 -6.25 -0.37 27.78
CA ALA A 253 -7.57 0.06 28.20
C ALA A 253 -8.69 -0.92 27.80
N ASP A 254 -8.53 -1.65 26.68
CA ASP A 254 -9.48 -2.67 26.25
C ASP A 254 -9.41 -3.94 27.12
N GLU A 255 -8.24 -4.24 27.70
CA GLU A 255 -8.07 -5.36 28.64
C GLU A 255 -8.67 -5.04 30.01
N VAL A 256 -8.48 -3.79 30.49
CA VAL A 256 -9.07 -3.31 31.74
C VAL A 256 -10.59 -3.17 31.63
N LEU A 257 -11.10 -2.73 30.47
CA LEU A 257 -12.54 -2.60 30.24
C LEU A 257 -13.20 -3.90 29.78
N GLY A 258 -12.40 -4.92 29.45
CA GLY A 258 -12.84 -6.26 29.09
C GLY A 258 -13.67 -6.29 27.80
N LYS A 259 -13.58 -7.44 27.10
CA LYS A 259 -14.46 -7.81 25.99
C LYS A 259 -15.86 -7.29 26.25
N THR A 260 -16.47 -6.66 25.26
CA THR A 260 -17.85 -6.16 25.25
C THR A 260 -18.84 -7.20 25.78
N LYS A 261 -18.92 -7.39 27.11
CA LYS A 261 -20.17 -7.64 27.77
C LYS A 261 -20.92 -6.36 27.43
N ARG A 262 -21.97 -6.48 26.61
CA ARG A 262 -23.08 -5.51 26.65
C ARG A 262 -23.18 -5.09 28.10
N ILE A 263 -22.96 -3.82 28.41
CA ILE A 263 -23.08 -3.33 29.78
C ILE A 263 -24.45 -3.83 30.22
N ASN A 264 -24.46 -4.87 31.04
CA ASN A 264 -25.71 -5.41 31.51
C ASN A 264 -26.16 -4.33 32.49
N GLY A 265 -27.18 -3.56 32.10
CA GLY A 265 -27.69 -2.47 32.92
C GLY A 265 -27.98 -2.99 34.32
N LEU A 266 -28.41 -4.25 34.44
CA LEU A 266 -28.59 -4.93 35.72
C LEU A 266 -27.27 -5.11 36.49
N ASP A 267 -26.21 -5.70 35.92
CA ASP A 267 -24.91 -5.87 36.60
C ASP A 267 -24.34 -4.54 37.12
N VAL A 268 -24.52 -3.45 36.36
CA VAL A 268 -24.07 -2.10 36.80
C VAL A 268 -24.93 -1.55 37.92
N LEU A 269 -26.25 -1.71 37.84
CA LEU A 269 -27.17 -1.27 38.89
C LEU A 269 -26.94 -2.07 40.17
N GLU A 270 -26.77 -3.39 40.08
CA GLU A 270 -26.44 -4.26 41.22
C GLU A 270 -25.13 -3.86 41.89
N ARG A 271 -24.09 -3.55 41.11
CA ARG A 271 -22.81 -3.08 41.67
C ARG A 271 -22.92 -1.71 42.35
N ILE A 272 -23.71 -0.79 41.79
CA ILE A 272 -23.95 0.53 42.40
C ILE A 272 -24.70 0.37 43.71
N VAL A 273 -25.76 -0.44 43.73
CA VAL A 273 -26.55 -0.73 44.94
C VAL A 273 -25.67 -1.38 46.00
N ALA A 274 -24.91 -2.42 45.65
CA ALA A 274 -24.01 -3.09 46.59
C ALA A 274 -22.93 -2.17 47.17
N SER A 275 -22.40 -1.21 46.37
CA SER A 275 -21.46 -0.20 46.89
C SER A 275 -22.13 0.74 47.89
N ILE A 276 -23.36 1.18 47.60
CA ILE A 276 -24.12 2.06 48.50
C ILE A 276 -24.45 1.33 49.80
N GLU A 277 -24.88 0.07 49.75
CA GLU A 277 -25.19 -0.76 50.93
C GLU A 277 -23.95 -1.03 51.80
N ALA A 278 -22.80 -1.28 51.17
CA ALA A 278 -21.53 -1.42 51.87
C ALA A 278 -21.12 -0.12 52.58
N ASP A 279 -21.25 1.02 51.89
CA ASP A 279 -20.89 2.32 52.42
C ASP A 279 -21.89 2.83 53.48
N GLU A 280 -23.18 2.48 53.36
CA GLU A 280 -24.22 2.75 54.38
C GLU A 280 -23.85 2.09 55.72
N SER A 281 -23.37 0.85 55.66
CA SER A 281 -22.94 0.10 56.85
C SER A 281 -21.76 0.78 57.56
N VAL A 282 -20.90 1.45 56.82
CA VAL A 282 -19.75 2.21 57.36
C VAL A 282 -20.16 3.59 57.83
N LEU A 283 -21.16 4.22 57.21
CA LEU A 283 -21.67 5.54 57.58
C LEU A 283 -22.15 5.59 59.04
N GLY A 284 -22.73 4.49 59.53
CA GLY A 284 -23.15 4.36 60.93
C GLY A 284 -22.01 4.39 61.95
N LEU A 285 -20.76 4.26 61.50
CA LEU A 285 -19.54 4.31 62.33
C LEU A 285 -18.83 5.66 62.25
N VAL A 286 -19.36 6.62 61.48
CA VAL A 286 -18.73 7.94 61.29
C VAL A 286 -19.04 8.85 62.47
N GLU A 287 -17.98 9.33 63.14
CA GLU A 287 -18.06 10.37 64.18
C GLU A 287 -18.10 11.76 63.54
N PHE A 288 -19.30 12.26 63.29
CA PHE A 288 -19.50 13.55 62.61
C PHE A 288 -18.95 14.75 63.41
N GLU A 289 -18.75 14.62 64.73
CA GLU A 289 -18.14 15.70 65.53
C GLU A 289 -16.67 15.98 65.14
N SER A 290 -16.01 15.03 64.46
CA SER A 290 -14.62 15.17 64.00
C SER A 290 -14.47 15.97 62.70
N ILE A 291 -15.58 16.33 62.03
CA ILE A 291 -15.58 16.99 60.72
C ILE A 291 -15.73 18.50 60.89
N THR A 292 -14.83 19.29 60.30
CA THR A 292 -14.94 20.77 60.37
C THR A 292 -16.04 21.32 59.45
N PRO A 293 -16.57 22.53 59.71
CA PRO A 293 -17.58 23.14 58.84
C PRO A 293 -17.14 23.29 57.38
N GLU A 294 -15.86 23.58 57.12
CA GLU A 294 -15.30 23.71 55.77
C GLU A 294 -15.27 22.36 55.05
N GLN A 295 -14.85 21.29 55.75
CA GLN A 295 -14.85 19.92 55.21
C GLN A 295 -16.28 19.46 54.91
N ALA A 296 -17.23 19.77 55.79
CA ALA A 296 -18.64 19.48 55.57
C ALA A 296 -19.18 20.20 54.33
N ALA A 297 -18.84 21.47 54.12
CA ALA A 297 -19.26 22.24 52.95
C ALA A 297 -18.71 21.66 51.63
N GLU A 298 -17.44 21.25 51.60
CA GLU A 298 -16.83 20.60 50.44
C GLU A 298 -17.49 19.25 50.14
N LEU A 299 -17.71 18.43 51.17
CA LEU A 299 -18.39 17.13 51.04
C LEU A 299 -19.82 17.30 50.50
N LEU A 300 -20.58 18.27 50.99
CA LEU A 300 -21.93 18.58 50.49
C LEU A 300 -21.93 18.98 49.01
N GLN A 301 -20.95 19.78 48.57
CA GLN A 301 -20.82 20.16 47.16
C GLN A 301 -20.55 18.92 46.29
N ARG A 302 -19.68 18.01 46.74
CA ARG A 302 -19.32 16.78 46.03
C ARG A 302 -20.46 15.76 46.01
N LEU A 303 -21.31 15.71 47.05
CA LEU A 303 -22.45 14.80 47.15
C LEU A 303 -23.65 15.21 46.27
N THR A 304 -23.75 16.48 45.90
CA THR A 304 -24.92 17.01 45.16
C THR A 304 -25.16 16.29 43.82
N SER A 305 -24.12 16.07 43.02
CA SER A 305 -24.25 15.41 41.71
C SER A 305 -24.54 13.90 41.83
N PRO A 306 -23.80 13.13 42.68
CA PRO A 306 -24.13 11.73 42.97
C PRO A 306 -25.55 11.50 43.45
N LEU A 307 -26.05 12.30 44.42
CA LEU A 307 -27.40 12.16 44.95
C LEU A 307 -28.47 12.40 43.88
N ARG A 308 -28.27 13.37 42.98
CA ARG A 308 -29.17 13.58 41.82
C ARG A 308 -29.17 12.39 40.88
N ALA A 309 -28.02 11.76 40.64
CA ALA A 309 -27.92 10.57 39.79
C ALA A 309 -28.62 9.36 40.42
N ILE A 310 -28.43 9.13 41.73
CA ILE A 310 -29.11 8.06 42.49
C ILE A 310 -30.62 8.28 42.48
N ASN A 311 -31.11 9.51 42.69
CA ASN A 311 -32.54 9.81 42.64
C ASN A 311 -33.15 9.58 41.25
N ARG A 312 -32.43 9.92 40.17
CA ARG A 312 -32.88 9.59 38.81
C ARG A 312 -32.92 8.08 38.56
N MET A 313 -31.93 7.34 39.06
CA MET A 313 -31.91 5.88 38.99
C MET A 313 -33.13 5.28 39.71
N LYS A 314 -33.38 5.71 40.95
CA LYS A 314 -34.54 5.30 41.75
C LYS A 314 -35.87 5.55 41.03
N ASN A 315 -36.07 6.76 40.49
CA ASN A 315 -37.31 7.10 39.80
C ASN A 315 -37.52 6.26 38.53
N ARG A 316 -36.45 5.97 37.79
CA ARG A 316 -36.54 5.08 36.62
C ARG A 316 -36.83 3.63 37.00
N LEU A 317 -36.27 3.14 38.12
CA LEU A 317 -36.57 1.79 38.60
C LEU A 317 -38.03 1.67 39.03
N LYS A 318 -38.58 2.71 39.67
CA LYS A 318 -40.00 2.82 40.01
C LYS A 318 -40.92 2.76 38.78
N GLU A 319 -40.61 3.55 37.75
CA GLU A 319 -41.31 3.52 36.47
C GLU A 319 -41.31 2.11 35.83
N ILE A 320 -40.22 1.35 35.99
CA ILE A 320 -40.10 -0.02 35.47
C ILE A 320 -40.86 -1.03 36.35
N SER A 321 -40.83 -0.87 37.68
CA SER A 321 -41.48 -1.79 38.62
C SER A 321 -42.99 -1.56 38.77
N GLY A 322 -43.51 -0.45 38.26
CA GLY A 322 -44.93 -0.09 38.35
C GLY A 322 -45.34 0.50 39.71
N GLU A 323 -44.38 1.02 40.48
CA GLU A 323 -44.58 1.75 41.75
C GLU A 323 -44.46 3.27 41.58
#